data_AF-A0A8T7EKH0-F1
#
_entry.id   AF-A0A8T7EKH0-F1
#
_cell.length_a   1.000
_cell.length_b   1.000
_cell.length_c   1.000
_cell.angle_alpha   90.00
_cell.angle_beta   90.00
_cell.angle_gamma   90.00
#
_symmetry.space_group_name_H-M   'P 1'
#
loop_
_entity.id
_entity.type
_entity.pdbx_description
1 polymer ?
#
loop_
_entity_poly.entity_id
_entity_poly.type
_entity_poly.pdbx_seq_one_letter_code
_entity_poly.pdbx_strand_id
1 'polypeptide(L)'
;MGLNNTLGVLCHGAAHGAWDRPRGVQLWDGGLPQNPPLPWGYQCSFHINGLTNEYDGQALVLRAGVVTRVDALTELEPITFDGLGEFEAFVTSGGTSTVPYTFEGVLDFYENKTIRYPGHYHQFKAFKDLGLFEEQPRDIAPGLSVSPRQLYHALLGPQLETDRVVDILPDAGAGDGRCRRSAYVSDRRTDRPL
;
A
#
# COMPACT_ATOMS: atom_id res chain seq x y z
N MET A 1 -4.78 -4.00 -8.27
CA MET A 1 -5.67 -3.12 -7.48
C MET A 1 -7.13 -3.61 -7.34
N GLY A 2 -7.63 -4.58 -8.12
CA GLY A 2 -9.04 -5.01 -8.01
C GLY A 2 -9.38 -6.01 -6.87
N LEU A 3 -8.39 -6.77 -6.37
CA LEU A 3 -8.64 -7.78 -5.33
C LEU A 3 -8.96 -7.18 -3.95
N ASN A 4 -8.32 -6.07 -3.57
CA ASN A 4 -8.34 -5.57 -2.18
C ASN A 4 -9.73 -5.03 -1.80
N ASN A 5 -10.34 -4.26 -2.70
CA ASN A 5 -11.70 -3.73 -2.49
C ASN A 5 -12.77 -4.83 -2.59
N THR A 6 -12.55 -5.84 -3.45
CA THR A 6 -13.45 -7.00 -3.53
C THR A 6 -13.37 -7.82 -2.24
N LEU A 7 -12.17 -8.03 -1.69
CA LEU A 7 -11.99 -8.71 -0.40
C LEU A 7 -12.59 -7.90 0.75
N GLY A 8 -12.40 -6.58 0.80
CA GLY A 8 -13.04 -5.72 1.81
C GLY A 8 -14.57 -5.79 1.79
N VAL A 9 -15.18 -5.80 0.60
CA VAL A 9 -16.64 -5.99 0.43
C VAL A 9 -17.08 -7.41 0.78
N LEU A 10 -16.29 -8.43 0.41
CA LEU A 10 -16.58 -9.84 0.74
C LEU A 10 -16.44 -10.13 2.23
N CYS A 11 -15.46 -9.55 2.92
CA CYS A 11 -15.28 -9.66 4.36
C CYS A 11 -16.49 -9.05 5.10
N HIS A 12 -17.04 -7.94 4.59
CA HIS A 12 -18.32 -7.42 5.09
C HIS A 12 -19.49 -8.37 4.81
N GLY A 13 -19.59 -8.92 3.59
CA GLY A 13 -20.62 -9.88 3.20
C GLY A 13 -20.61 -11.18 4.01
N ALA A 14 -19.41 -11.72 4.28
CA ALA A 14 -19.22 -12.90 5.13
C ALA A 14 -19.50 -12.62 6.61
N ALA A 15 -19.26 -11.38 7.05
CA ALA A 15 -19.59 -10.96 8.40
C ALA A 15 -21.09 -10.92 8.67
N HIS A 16 -21.94 -10.63 7.67
CA HIS A 16 -23.41 -10.68 7.83
C HIS A 16 -23.97 -12.08 8.15
N GLY A 17 -23.22 -13.15 7.88
CA GLY A 17 -23.68 -14.54 8.08
C GLY A 17 -23.08 -15.27 9.29
N ALA A 18 -21.92 -14.84 9.80
CA ALA A 18 -21.17 -15.59 10.82
C ALA A 18 -20.61 -14.74 11.97
N TRP A 19 -20.72 -13.41 11.91
CA TRP A 19 -20.09 -12.50 12.87
C TRP A 19 -21.14 -11.47 13.33
N ASP A 20 -21.25 -11.23 14.64
CA ASP A 20 -21.98 -10.06 15.11
C ASP A 20 -21.29 -8.82 14.52
N ARG A 21 -22.03 -8.06 13.68
CA ARG A 21 -21.63 -6.86 12.91
C ARG A 21 -20.18 -6.38 13.15
N PRO A 22 -19.28 -6.48 12.15
CA PRO A 22 -17.89 -6.08 12.33
C PRO A 22 -17.82 -4.58 12.60
N ARG A 23 -17.05 -4.16 13.61
CA ARG A 23 -16.86 -2.74 13.94
C ARG A 23 -15.86 -2.04 13.01
N GLY A 24 -15.01 -2.77 12.31
CA GLY A 24 -14.11 -2.19 11.33
C GLY A 24 -13.26 -3.20 10.58
N VAL A 25 -12.57 -2.72 9.55
CA VAL A 25 -11.75 -3.51 8.64
C VAL A 25 -10.37 -2.86 8.50
N GLN A 26 -9.32 -3.65 8.65
CA GLN A 26 -7.94 -3.24 8.37
C GLN A 26 -7.39 -4.16 7.29
N LEU A 27 -6.79 -3.61 6.25
CA LEU A 27 -6.22 -4.39 5.16
C LEU A 27 -4.74 -4.06 5.05
N TRP A 28 -3.93 -5.10 4.86
CA TRP A 28 -2.56 -4.92 4.39
C TRP A 28 -2.46 -5.49 2.98
N ASP A 29 -1.66 -4.89 2.12
CA ASP A 29 -1.37 -5.43 0.80
C ASP A 29 0.03 -5.10 0.32
N GLY A 30 0.61 -5.95 -0.53
CA GLY A 30 1.86 -5.59 -1.18
C GLY A 30 2.29 -6.61 -2.22
N GLY A 31 2.66 -6.11 -3.39
CA GLY A 31 3.49 -6.86 -4.33
C GLY A 31 4.92 -6.90 -3.84
N LEU A 32 5.34 -8.02 -3.25
CA LEU A 32 6.66 -8.20 -2.65
C LEU A 32 7.51 -9.16 -3.51
N PRO A 33 8.74 -8.78 -3.91
CA PRO A 33 9.62 -9.70 -4.61
C PRO A 33 10.12 -10.80 -3.66
N GLN A 34 10.05 -12.08 -4.07
CA GLN A 34 10.59 -13.19 -3.28
C GLN A 34 12.09 -13.04 -2.97
N ASN A 35 12.83 -12.46 -3.93
CA ASN A 35 14.24 -12.14 -3.78
C ASN A 35 14.40 -10.62 -3.95
N PRO A 36 14.31 -9.83 -2.87
CA PRO A 36 14.35 -8.37 -2.95
C PRO A 36 15.70 -7.90 -3.50
N PRO A 37 15.73 -7.26 -4.68
CA PRO A 37 16.99 -6.85 -5.30
C PRO A 37 17.58 -5.65 -4.56
N LEU A 38 18.88 -5.70 -4.29
CA LEU A 38 19.62 -4.54 -3.80
C LEU A 38 19.81 -3.51 -4.94
N PRO A 39 19.91 -2.20 -4.63
CA PRO A 39 19.89 -1.59 -3.29
C PRO A 39 18.47 -1.21 -2.81
N TRP A 40 17.44 -1.41 -3.64
CA TRP A 40 16.10 -0.87 -3.38
C TRP A 40 15.21 -1.79 -2.55
N GLY A 41 15.52 -3.08 -2.50
CA GLY A 41 14.69 -4.09 -1.86
C GLY A 41 13.28 -4.20 -2.47
N TYR A 42 13.06 -3.61 -3.65
CA TYR A 42 11.75 -3.41 -4.26
C TYR A 42 11.80 -3.56 -5.77
N GLN A 43 10.68 -4.02 -6.33
CA GLN A 43 10.43 -4.04 -7.76
C GLN A 43 9.02 -3.52 -8.04
N CYS A 44 8.87 -2.71 -9.08
CA CYS A 44 7.60 -2.10 -9.43
C CYS A 44 6.88 -2.98 -10.46
N SER A 45 5.67 -3.44 -10.10
CA SER A 45 4.82 -4.26 -10.98
C SER A 45 4.05 -3.46 -12.03
N PHE A 46 4.22 -2.14 -12.02
CA PHE A 46 3.48 -1.17 -12.81
C PHE A 46 4.34 0.07 -13.09
N HIS A 47 3.75 1.09 -13.72
CA HIS A 47 4.49 2.28 -14.12
C HIS A 47 4.90 3.15 -12.92
N ILE A 48 6.14 3.66 -12.91
CA ILE A 48 6.69 4.47 -11.79
C ILE A 48 5.90 5.76 -11.47
N ASN A 49 5.26 6.37 -12.48
CA ASN A 49 4.27 7.43 -12.26
C ASN A 49 3.17 7.02 -11.27
N GLY A 50 2.61 5.82 -11.45
CA GLY A 50 1.61 5.28 -10.54
C GLY A 50 2.17 5.14 -9.13
N LEU A 51 3.37 4.56 -9.00
CA LEU A 51 4.01 4.36 -7.70
C LEU A 51 4.23 5.70 -6.97
N THR A 52 4.66 6.71 -7.70
CA THR A 52 4.91 8.04 -7.14
C THR A 52 3.60 8.69 -6.70
N ASN A 53 2.53 8.56 -7.49
CA ASN A 53 1.21 9.04 -7.11
C ASN A 53 0.67 8.33 -5.85
N GLU A 54 0.91 7.02 -5.73
CA GLU A 54 0.55 6.26 -4.52
C GLU A 54 1.27 6.81 -3.28
N TYR A 55 2.54 7.20 -3.40
CA TYR A 55 3.36 7.70 -2.30
C TYR A 55 3.23 9.21 -2.03
N ASP A 56 2.72 9.98 -2.98
CA ASP A 56 2.57 11.43 -2.88
C ASP A 56 1.12 11.89 -2.63
N GLY A 57 0.14 11.02 -2.87
CA GLY A 57 -1.28 11.33 -2.71
C GLY A 57 -1.81 11.24 -1.28
N GLN A 58 -3.14 11.19 -1.18
CA GLN A 58 -3.89 10.97 0.07
C GLN A 58 -4.77 9.73 -0.05
N ALA A 59 -4.82 8.92 1.00
CA ALA A 59 -5.75 7.82 1.14
C ALA A 59 -7.06 8.28 1.78
N LEU A 60 -8.18 7.72 1.32
CA LEU A 60 -9.45 7.81 2.05
C LEU A 60 -9.51 6.66 3.05
N VAL A 61 -9.78 6.98 4.31
CA VAL A 61 -9.96 6.01 5.40
C VAL A 61 -11.24 6.34 6.15
N LEU A 62 -11.75 5.38 6.90
CA LEU A 62 -12.87 5.59 7.82
C LEU A 62 -12.34 5.56 9.25
N ARG A 63 -12.59 6.61 10.02
CA ARG A 63 -12.19 6.74 11.43
C ARG A 63 -13.39 7.24 12.23
N ALA A 64 -13.76 6.49 13.28
CA ALA A 64 -14.95 6.75 14.08
C ALA A 64 -16.22 6.92 13.20
N GLY A 65 -16.33 6.13 12.13
CA GLY A 65 -17.45 6.16 11.21
C GLY A 65 -17.51 7.36 10.25
N VAL A 66 -16.45 8.17 10.19
CA VAL A 66 -16.36 9.35 9.32
C VAL A 66 -15.22 9.20 8.31
N VAL A 67 -15.48 9.55 7.05
CA VAL A 67 -14.46 9.53 6.00
C VAL A 67 -13.42 10.62 6.25
N THR A 68 -12.16 10.22 6.32
CA THR A 68 -11.00 11.09 6.58
C THR A 68 -9.95 10.89 5.50
N ARG A 69 -9.17 11.94 5.23
CA ARG A 69 -7.99 11.88 4.34
C ARG A 69 -6.72 11.77 5.14
N VAL A 70 -5.83 10.87 4.74
CA VAL A 70 -4.52 10.65 5.37
C VAL A 70 -3.44 10.70 4.29
N ASP A 71 -2.36 11.41 4.55
CA ASP A 71 -1.28 11.57 3.58
C ASP A 71 -0.52 10.25 3.38
N ALA A 72 -0.14 9.96 2.14
CA ALA A 72 0.70 8.81 1.85
C ALA A 72 2.13 8.98 2.39
N LEU A 73 2.80 7.84 2.61
CA LEU A 73 4.07 7.73 3.34
C LEU A 73 3.98 8.33 4.75
N THR A 74 2.91 8.01 5.47
CA THR A 74 2.73 8.30 6.91
C THR A 74 2.26 7.04 7.65
N GLU A 75 2.17 7.15 8.98
CA GLU A 75 1.66 6.08 9.86
C GLU A 75 2.39 4.74 9.71
N LEU A 76 3.72 4.84 9.56
CA LEU A 76 4.63 3.71 9.57
C LEU A 76 4.41 2.86 10.82
N GLU A 77 4.17 1.57 10.61
CA GLU A 77 4.09 0.57 11.65
C GLU A 77 4.90 -0.67 11.26
N PRO A 78 5.69 -1.24 12.19
CA PRO A 78 6.29 -2.55 11.98
C PRO A 78 5.21 -3.63 12.12
N ILE A 79 5.22 -4.61 11.22
CA ILE A 79 4.35 -5.77 11.26
C ILE A 79 5.16 -7.06 11.10
N THR A 80 4.70 -8.12 11.74
CA THR A 80 5.34 -9.44 11.66
C THR A 80 4.28 -10.47 11.32
N PHE A 81 4.59 -11.35 10.37
CA PHE A 81 3.76 -12.49 10.02
C PHE A 81 4.52 -13.78 10.33
N ASP A 82 3.85 -14.70 11.02
CA ASP A 82 4.41 -16.02 11.33
C ASP A 82 4.79 -16.73 10.04
N GLY A 83 6.05 -17.16 9.95
CA GLY A 83 6.61 -17.84 8.78
C GLY A 83 7.04 -16.95 7.61
N LEU A 84 6.68 -15.66 7.59
CA LEU A 84 7.10 -14.71 6.53
C LEU A 84 8.09 -13.65 7.02
N GLY A 85 8.17 -13.39 8.33
CA GLY A 85 9.12 -12.46 8.93
C GLY A 85 8.56 -11.06 9.15
N GLU A 86 9.47 -10.08 9.22
CA GLU A 86 9.17 -8.68 9.52
C GLU A 86 9.00 -7.84 8.25
N PHE A 87 8.03 -6.94 8.29
CA PHE A 87 7.71 -5.98 7.26
C PHE A 87 7.38 -4.63 7.90
N GLU A 88 7.26 -3.62 7.06
CA GLU A 88 6.75 -2.32 7.42
C GLU A 88 5.48 -2.03 6.64
N ALA A 89 4.47 -1.47 7.32
CA ALA A 89 3.22 -1.04 6.73
C ALA A 89 3.08 0.48 6.86
N PHE A 90 2.58 1.12 5.81
CA PHE A 90 2.33 2.56 5.81
C PHE A 90 1.22 2.92 4.83
N VAL A 91 0.67 4.12 4.99
CA VAL A 91 -0.43 4.60 4.15
C VAL A 91 0.07 4.90 2.74
N THR A 92 -0.65 4.40 1.74
CA THR A 92 -0.49 4.73 0.32
C THR A 92 -1.85 5.15 -0.24
N SER A 93 -1.86 6.03 -1.24
CA SER A 93 -3.10 6.44 -1.88
C SER A 93 -3.60 5.38 -2.86
N GLY A 94 -4.90 5.43 -3.19
CA GLY A 94 -5.51 4.56 -4.21
C GLY A 94 -5.95 3.18 -3.75
N GLY A 95 -5.35 2.61 -2.70
CA GLY A 95 -5.67 1.25 -2.22
C GLY A 95 -7.13 1.06 -1.78
N THR A 96 -7.71 2.05 -1.10
CA THR A 96 -9.11 2.02 -0.60
C THR A 96 -10.16 2.47 -1.63
N SER A 97 -9.75 3.17 -2.69
CA SER A 97 -10.64 3.76 -3.69
C SER A 97 -11.84 4.51 -3.05
N THR A 98 -13.08 4.12 -3.37
CA THR A 98 -14.32 4.72 -2.85
C THR A 98 -14.98 3.92 -1.71
N VAL A 99 -14.39 2.79 -1.30
CA VAL A 99 -14.97 1.89 -0.30
C VAL A 99 -15.29 2.58 1.04
N PRO A 100 -14.46 3.51 1.57
CA PRO A 100 -14.80 4.25 2.78
C PRO A 100 -16.15 4.97 2.74
N TYR A 101 -16.57 5.51 1.59
CA TYR A 101 -17.88 6.16 1.45
C TYR A 101 -19.03 5.16 1.53
N THR A 102 -18.84 3.94 1.03
CA THR A 102 -19.86 2.87 1.13
C THR A 102 -20.12 2.45 2.57
N PHE A 103 -19.10 2.54 3.43
CA PHE A 103 -19.18 2.11 4.83
C PHE A 103 -19.32 3.26 5.83
N GLU A 104 -19.46 4.50 5.37
CA GLU A 104 -19.68 5.64 6.23
C GLU A 104 -20.97 5.47 7.06
N GLY A 105 -20.86 5.64 8.39
CA GLY A 105 -21.95 5.35 9.32
C GLY A 105 -22.32 3.88 9.50
N VAL A 106 -21.65 2.94 8.80
CA VAL A 106 -21.87 1.49 8.91
C VAL A 106 -20.76 0.82 9.71
N LEU A 107 -19.50 1.16 9.45
CA LEU A 107 -18.33 0.70 10.19
C LEU A 107 -17.76 1.86 11.02
N ASP A 108 -17.10 1.57 12.14
CA ASP A 108 -16.34 2.58 12.88
C ASP A 108 -14.99 2.84 12.20
N PHE A 109 -14.44 1.84 11.50
CA PHE A 109 -13.08 1.89 10.97
C PHE A 109 -12.91 1.13 9.65
N TYR A 110 -12.17 1.71 8.71
CA TYR A 110 -11.78 1.09 7.45
C TYR A 110 -10.47 1.70 6.98
N GLU A 111 -9.41 0.90 6.88
CA GLU A 111 -8.16 1.36 6.31
C GLU A 111 -7.42 0.27 5.54
N ASN A 112 -6.55 0.71 4.64
CA ASN A 112 -5.64 -0.14 3.90
C ASN A 112 -4.23 0.47 3.98
N LYS A 113 -3.24 -0.37 4.29
CA LYS A 113 -1.84 -0.01 4.31
C LYS A 113 -1.05 -0.91 3.38
N THR A 114 -0.08 -0.34 2.68
CA THR A 114 0.83 -1.12 1.85
C THR A 114 1.99 -1.64 2.68
N ILE A 115 2.37 -2.90 2.46
CA ILE A 115 3.49 -3.58 3.10
C ILE A 115 4.72 -3.59 2.20
N ARG A 116 5.88 -3.37 2.79
CA ARG A 116 7.20 -3.39 2.16
C ARG A 116 8.22 -4.08 3.06
N TYR A 117 9.36 -4.48 2.48
CA TYR A 117 10.49 -4.94 3.27
C TYR A 117 11.10 -3.79 4.08
N PRO A 118 11.67 -4.06 5.26
CA PRO A 118 12.25 -3.04 6.12
C PRO A 118 13.24 -2.12 5.39
N GLY A 119 13.07 -0.81 5.58
CA GLY A 119 13.96 0.23 5.03
C GLY A 119 13.43 0.92 3.77
N HIS A 120 12.44 0.34 3.09
CA HIS A 120 11.81 0.94 1.91
C HIS A 120 11.14 2.28 2.25
N TYR A 121 10.39 2.36 3.35
CA TYR A 121 9.66 3.54 3.80
C TYR A 121 10.61 4.72 3.95
N HIS A 122 11.69 4.55 4.72
CA HIS A 122 12.63 5.65 4.97
C HIS A 122 13.33 6.12 3.70
N GLN A 123 13.66 5.19 2.80
CA GLN A 123 14.29 5.51 1.52
C GLN A 123 13.36 6.34 0.62
N PHE A 124 12.12 5.89 0.41
CA PHE A 124 11.16 6.61 -0.44
C PHE A 124 10.63 7.88 0.22
N LYS A 125 10.51 7.91 1.56
CA LYS A 125 10.18 9.12 2.32
C LYS A 125 11.28 10.17 2.16
N ALA A 126 12.55 9.78 2.19
CA ALA A 126 13.65 10.70 1.94
C ALA A 126 13.60 11.30 0.52
N PHE A 127 13.23 10.51 -0.50
CA PHE A 127 13.03 11.02 -1.86
C PHE A 127 11.89 12.04 -1.93
N LYS A 128 10.74 11.73 -1.31
CA LYS A 128 9.61 12.66 -1.20
C LYS A 128 10.02 13.96 -0.52
N ASP A 129 10.65 13.85 0.65
CA ASP A 129 11.01 15.01 1.49
C ASP A 129 12.10 15.89 0.87
N LEU A 130 12.97 15.31 0.04
CA LEU A 130 13.94 16.06 -0.76
C LEU A 130 13.26 16.86 -1.91
N GLY A 131 12.00 16.57 -2.22
CA GLY A 131 11.26 17.19 -3.31
C GLY A 131 11.41 16.47 -4.65
N LEU A 132 11.94 15.24 -4.67
CA LEU A 132 12.07 14.47 -5.91
C LEU A 132 10.73 14.06 -6.52
N PHE A 133 9.62 14.21 -5.78
CA PHE A 133 8.29 13.93 -6.28
C PHE A 133 7.61 15.20 -6.85
N GLU A 134 8.26 16.36 -6.81
CA GLU A 134 7.65 17.59 -7.33
C GLU A 134 7.68 17.64 -8.87
N GLU A 135 6.58 18.07 -9.46
CA GLU A 135 6.46 18.20 -10.92
C GLU A 135 7.02 19.52 -11.45
N GLN A 136 6.92 20.59 -10.65
CA GLN A 136 7.34 21.93 -11.08
C GLN A 136 8.84 21.96 -11.37
N PRO A 137 9.26 22.38 -12.58
CA PRO A 137 10.67 22.53 -12.91
C PRO A 137 11.38 23.52 -11.97
N ARG A 138 12.61 23.19 -11.60
CA ARG A 138 13.50 24.03 -10.80
C ARG A 138 14.75 24.37 -11.61
N ASP A 139 15.21 25.62 -11.51
CA ASP A 139 16.46 26.07 -12.12
C ASP A 139 17.65 25.51 -11.33
N ILE A 140 18.50 24.73 -11.99
CA ILE A 140 19.67 24.08 -11.37
C ILE A 140 21.00 24.62 -11.89
N ALA A 141 20.98 25.30 -13.03
CA ALA A 141 22.08 26.04 -13.61
C ALA A 141 21.54 27.11 -14.58
N PRO A 142 22.34 28.13 -14.95
CA PRO A 142 21.91 29.13 -15.92
C PRO A 142 21.43 28.51 -17.23
N GLY A 143 20.15 28.75 -17.57
CA GLY A 143 19.52 28.22 -18.78
C GLY A 143 19.10 26.75 -18.71
N LEU A 144 19.17 26.11 -17.54
CA LEU A 144 18.77 24.71 -17.34
C LEU A 144 17.77 24.57 -16.19
N SER A 145 16.53 24.25 -16.54
CA SER A 145 15.45 23.90 -15.61
C SER A 145 15.10 22.42 -15.75
N VAL A 146 14.94 21.72 -14.63
CA VAL A 146 14.63 20.28 -14.61
C VAL A 146 13.46 20.01 -13.67
N SER A 147 12.51 19.18 -14.09
CA SER A 147 11.47 18.65 -13.21
C SER A 147 12.07 17.55 -12.30
N PRO A 148 12.07 17.73 -10.96
CA PRO A 148 12.60 16.73 -10.04
C PRO A 148 11.97 15.35 -10.24
N ARG A 149 10.64 15.29 -10.41
CA ARG A 149 9.90 14.03 -10.65
C ARG A 149 10.33 13.34 -11.93
N GLN A 150 10.48 14.08 -13.03
CA GLN A 150 10.91 13.47 -14.29
C GLN A 150 12.34 12.92 -14.20
N LEU A 151 13.25 13.65 -13.54
CA LEU A 151 14.61 13.17 -13.30
C LEU A 151 14.61 11.92 -12.41
N TYR A 152 13.86 11.95 -11.31
CA TYR A 152 13.68 10.82 -10.42
C TYR A 152 13.15 9.58 -11.15
N HIS A 153 12.14 9.74 -12.01
CA HIS A 153 11.60 8.64 -12.81
C HIS A 153 12.59 8.10 -13.84
N ALA A 154 13.31 8.99 -14.52
CA ALA A 154 14.32 8.58 -15.50
C ALA A 154 15.48 7.80 -14.86
N LEU A 155 15.83 8.11 -13.61
CA LEU A 155 16.90 7.43 -12.88
C LEU A 155 16.44 6.15 -12.20
N LEU A 156 15.31 6.19 -11.47
CA LEU A 156 14.86 5.06 -10.65
C LEU A 156 14.03 4.06 -11.44
N GLY A 157 13.20 4.52 -12.39
CA GLY A 157 12.27 3.67 -13.16
C GLY A 157 12.93 2.41 -13.73
N PRO A 158 14.00 2.53 -14.52
CA PRO A 158 14.70 1.38 -15.10
C PRO A 158 15.30 0.41 -14.08
N GLN A 159 15.54 0.86 -12.84
CA GLN A 159 16.09 0.04 -11.77
C GLN A 159 15.03 -0.77 -11.01
N LEU A 160 13.75 -0.43 -11.17
CA LEU A 160 12.63 -1.10 -10.50
C LEU A 160 11.88 -2.07 -11.42
N GLU A 161 12.21 -2.14 -12.70
CA GLU A 161 11.52 -3.01 -13.67
C GLU A 161 11.64 -4.49 -13.28
N THR A 162 10.53 -5.23 -13.42
CA THR A 162 10.48 -6.68 -13.15
C THR A 162 9.42 -7.39 -13.99
N ASP A 163 9.70 -8.64 -14.32
CA ASP A 163 8.76 -9.56 -14.97
C ASP A 163 7.97 -10.41 -13.95
N ARG A 164 8.25 -10.30 -12.64
CA ARG A 164 7.67 -11.19 -11.62
C ARG A 164 7.35 -10.46 -10.33
N VAL A 165 6.09 -10.54 -9.91
CA VAL A 165 5.60 -9.97 -8.65
C VAL A 165 4.75 -11.03 -7.95
N VAL A 166 5.02 -11.23 -6.66
CA VAL A 166 4.20 -12.06 -5.76
C VAL A 166 3.36 -11.10 -4.93
N ASP A 167 2.04 -11.27 -4.99
CA ASP A 167 1.12 -10.44 -4.22
C ASP A 167 0.89 -11.15 -2.87
N ILE A 168 1.33 -10.52 -1.77
CA ILE A 168 0.96 -10.93 -0.42
C ILE A 168 -0.22 -10.06 0.02
N LEU A 169 -1.33 -10.71 0.32
CA LEU A 169 -2.56 -10.10 0.82
C LEU A 169 -2.80 -10.61 2.24
N PRO A 170 -2.35 -9.88 3.27
CA PRO A 170 -2.81 -10.15 4.60
C PRO A 170 -4.29 -9.76 4.77
N ASP A 171 -5.13 -10.76 4.99
CA ASP A 171 -6.53 -10.57 5.39
C ASP A 171 -6.59 -10.36 6.91
N ALA A 172 -7.26 -9.29 7.35
CA ALA A 172 -7.62 -9.12 8.75
C ALA A 172 -9.11 -9.42 8.92
N GLY A 173 -9.41 -10.53 9.59
CA GLY A 173 -10.77 -10.89 9.98
C GLY A 173 -11.26 -10.01 11.13
N ALA A 174 -12.46 -9.44 10.97
CA ALA A 174 -13.10 -8.57 11.94
C ALA A 174 -14.10 -9.32 12.83
N GLY A 175 -13.75 -9.58 14.10
CA GLY A 175 -14.68 -10.13 15.09
C GLY A 175 -14.30 -9.86 16.54
N ASP A 176 -15.33 -9.70 17.38
CA ASP A 176 -15.35 -9.71 18.85
C ASP A 176 -14.31 -8.90 19.66
N GLY A 177 -13.53 -8.03 19.01
CA GLY A 177 -12.41 -7.34 19.63
C GLY A 177 -11.07 -8.08 19.52
N ARG A 178 -11.01 -9.19 18.75
CA ARG A 178 -9.76 -9.87 18.38
C ARG A 178 -9.47 -9.66 16.90
N CYS A 179 -8.40 -8.92 16.61
CA CYS A 179 -7.82 -8.85 15.27
C CYS A 179 -7.24 -10.22 14.92
N ARG A 180 -7.85 -10.96 13.98
CA ARG A 180 -7.24 -12.16 13.40
C ARG A 180 -6.42 -11.73 12.19
N ARG A 181 -5.11 -11.94 12.25
CA ARG A 181 -4.19 -11.71 11.13
C ARG A 181 -4.03 -13.01 10.35
N SER A 182 -4.42 -13.00 9.08
CA SER A 182 -4.22 -14.11 8.14
C SER A 182 -3.39 -13.60 6.97
N ALA A 183 -2.42 -14.36 6.46
CA ALA A 183 -1.65 -13.98 5.28
C ALA A 183 -2.00 -14.90 4.11
N TYR A 184 -2.35 -14.33 2.96
CA TYR A 184 -2.47 -15.05 1.71
C TYR A 184 -1.30 -14.69 0.79
N VAL A 185 -0.53 -15.69 0.37
CA VAL A 185 0.56 -15.51 -0.60
C VAL A 185 0.07 -16.05 -1.94
N SER A 186 0.01 -15.19 -2.96
CA SER A 186 -0.33 -15.60 -4.31
C SER A 186 0.87 -15.45 -5.25
N ASP A 187 1.30 -16.55 -5.84
CA ASP A 187 2.31 -16.56 -6.90
C ASP A 187 1.61 -16.58 -8.27
N ARG A 188 1.77 -15.52 -9.08
CA ARG A 188 1.15 -15.42 -10.40
C ARG A 188 1.63 -16.49 -11.40
N ARG A 189 2.62 -17.32 -11.06
CA ARG A 189 3.04 -18.46 -11.90
C ARG A 189 2.39 -19.79 -11.55
N THR A 190 1.84 -19.94 -10.36
CA THR A 190 1.26 -21.20 -9.91
C THR A 190 0.01 -20.91 -9.13
N ASP A 191 -1.16 -21.27 -9.66
CA ASP A 191 -2.43 -21.38 -8.91
C ASP A 191 -2.30 -22.45 -7.82
N ARG A 192 -1.40 -22.24 -6.85
CA ARG A 192 -1.20 -23.10 -5.70
C ARG A 192 -0.99 -22.24 -4.46
N PRO A 193 -1.86 -22.35 -3.45
CA PRO A 193 -1.53 -21.90 -2.11
C PRO A 193 -0.36 -22.75 -1.59
N LEU A 194 0.51 -22.14 -0.77
CA LEU A 194 1.49 -22.85 0.05
C LEU A 194 0.77 -23.58 1.20
#